data_AF-A0AAJ2L4D8-F1
#
_entry.id   AF-A0AAJ2L4D8-F1
#
_cell.length_a   1.000
_cell.length_b   1.000
_cell.length_c   1.000
_cell.angle_alpha   90.00
_cell.angle_beta   90.00
_cell.angle_gamma   90.00
#
_symmetry.space_group_name_H-M   'P 1'
#
loop_
_entity.id
_entity.type
_entity.pdbx_description
1 polymer ?
#
loop_
_entity_poly.entity_id
_entity_poly.type
_entity_poly.pdbx_seq_one_letter_code
_entity_poly.pdbx_strand_id
1 'polypeptide(L)'
;MSMLDKIEKLRAEAWQEVMASPALATVRALDDAVEAAGGKRLFENQGARIPAAITSAIFTPAFSVRPAAYAGGGEAIPRMSQADAAEQALRSNGPLPVTPLMTQAIELGANVGGEKPLVSFRSTLSKDDRFYSIKRDGNFYWWLTNVDLPEGWLGSSESYDLPLDPEPNSSQRGGDSHAATT
;
A
#
# COMPACT_ATOMS: atom_id res chain seq x y z
N MET A 1 32.46 -14.45 30.43
CA MET A 1 31.80 -14.01 29.20
C MET A 1 30.54 -13.25 29.59
N SER A 2 30.50 -11.96 29.30
CA SER A 2 29.38 -11.07 29.60
C SER A 2 28.12 -11.47 28.80
N MET A 3 26.95 -11.05 29.27
CA MET A 3 25.70 -11.20 28.52
C MET A 3 25.77 -10.46 27.18
N LEU A 4 26.48 -9.32 27.12
CA LEU A 4 26.72 -8.56 25.89
C LEU A 4 27.53 -9.38 24.87
N ASP A 5 28.62 -10.01 25.30
CA ASP A 5 29.45 -10.86 24.42
C ASP A 5 28.65 -12.01 23.80
N LYS A 6 27.69 -12.57 24.55
CA LYS A 6 26.81 -13.64 24.05
C LYS A 6 25.84 -13.13 22.99
N ILE A 7 25.27 -11.94 23.20
CA ILE A 7 24.36 -11.31 22.23
C ILE A 7 25.10 -10.95 20.94
N GLU A 8 26.30 -10.39 21.06
CA GLU A 8 27.15 -10.07 19.90
C GLU A 8 27.50 -11.32 19.10
N LYS A 9 27.85 -12.41 19.79
CA LYS A 9 28.13 -13.70 19.16
C LYS A 9 26.91 -14.24 18.41
N LEU A 10 25.74 -14.31 19.05
CA LEU A 10 24.50 -14.78 18.42
C LEU A 10 24.11 -13.93 17.21
N ARG A 11 24.28 -12.61 17.30
CA ARG A 11 24.03 -11.71 16.17
C ARG A 11 24.99 -12.00 15.00
N ALA A 12 26.27 -12.22 15.29
CA ALA A 12 27.25 -12.55 14.26
C ALA A 12 26.93 -13.89 13.58
N GLU A 13 26.54 -14.91 14.35
CA GLU A 13 26.14 -16.23 13.84
C GLU A 13 24.89 -16.12 12.96
N ALA A 14 23.85 -15.43 13.42
CA ALA A 14 22.64 -15.19 12.61
C ALA A 14 22.93 -14.41 11.33
N TRP A 15 23.84 -13.44 11.37
CA TRP A 15 24.25 -12.69 10.19
C TRP A 15 24.99 -13.58 9.17
N GLN A 16 25.85 -14.48 9.65
CA GLN A 16 26.51 -15.46 8.78
C GLN A 16 25.52 -16.42 8.13
N GLU A 17 24.50 -16.86 8.86
CA GLU A 17 23.44 -17.72 8.32
C GLU A 17 22.64 -17.03 7.21
N VAL A 18 22.25 -15.76 7.42
CA VAL A 18 21.60 -14.94 6.38
C VAL A 18 22.49 -14.81 5.14
N MET A 19 23.79 -14.56 5.35
CA MET A 19 24.78 -14.41 4.27
C MET A 19 25.02 -15.71 3.50
N ALA A 20 24.87 -16.86 4.16
CA ALA A 20 24.98 -18.18 3.56
C ALA A 20 23.64 -18.68 2.96
N SER A 21 22.53 -17.98 3.19
CA SER A 21 21.22 -18.44 2.75
C SER A 21 21.09 -18.43 1.21
N PRO A 22 20.44 -19.45 0.60
CA PRO A 22 20.17 -19.48 -0.83
C PRO A 22 19.33 -18.28 -1.31
N ALA A 23 18.45 -17.78 -0.44
CA ALA A 23 17.62 -16.60 -0.73
C ALA A 23 18.44 -15.33 -0.94
N LEU A 24 19.53 -15.13 -0.18
CA LEU A 24 20.40 -13.98 -0.41
C LEU A 24 21.20 -14.13 -1.72
N ALA A 25 21.57 -15.37 -2.07
CA ALA A 25 22.27 -15.65 -3.32
C ALA A 25 21.41 -15.32 -4.56
N THR A 26 20.11 -15.66 -4.54
CA THR A 26 19.20 -15.31 -5.65
C THR A 26 18.98 -13.81 -5.75
N VAL A 27 18.88 -13.10 -4.63
CA VAL A 27 18.75 -11.64 -4.61
C VAL A 27 20.00 -10.96 -5.17
N ARG A 28 21.20 -11.46 -4.86
CA ARG A 28 22.45 -10.96 -5.47
C ARG A 28 22.52 -11.20 -6.96
N ALA A 29 22.15 -12.41 -7.41
CA ALA A 29 22.12 -12.72 -8.84
C ALA A 29 21.15 -11.80 -9.60
N LEU A 30 20.02 -11.43 -8.99
CA LEU A 30 19.09 -10.46 -9.55
C LEU A 30 19.71 -9.05 -9.60
N ASP A 31 20.38 -8.61 -8.54
CA ASP A 31 21.05 -7.30 -8.49
C ASP A 31 22.15 -7.17 -9.57
N ASP A 32 22.94 -8.23 -9.76
CA ASP A 32 23.96 -8.28 -10.82
C ASP A 32 23.32 -8.27 -12.23
N ALA A 33 22.17 -8.94 -12.41
CA ALA A 33 21.42 -8.90 -13.66
C ALA A 33 20.84 -7.51 -13.96
N VAL A 34 20.37 -6.80 -12.91
CA VAL A 34 19.90 -5.42 -13.01
C VAL A 34 21.04 -4.49 -13.39
N GLU A 35 22.23 -4.65 -12.80
CA GLU A 35 23.43 -3.88 -13.16
C GLU A 35 23.85 -4.13 -14.61
N ALA A 36 23.87 -5.41 -15.05
CA ALA A 36 24.18 -5.76 -16.43
C ALA A 36 23.17 -5.16 -17.44
N ALA A 37 21.93 -4.93 -17.02
CA ALA A 37 20.89 -4.26 -17.80
C ALA A 37 20.98 -2.72 -17.75
N GLY A 38 21.98 -2.14 -17.07
CA GLY A 38 22.13 -0.69 -16.90
C GLY A 38 21.29 -0.09 -15.77
N GLY A 39 20.70 -0.93 -14.92
CA GLY A 39 19.98 -0.52 -13.72
C GLY A 39 20.91 -0.22 -12.54
N LYS A 40 20.37 0.41 -11.49
CA LYS A 40 21.11 0.76 -10.28
C LYS A 40 21.07 -0.38 -9.26
N ARG A 41 22.23 -0.69 -8.68
CA ARG A 41 22.35 -1.73 -7.64
C ARG A 41 21.68 -1.34 -6.33
N LEU A 42 21.09 -2.32 -5.66
CA LEU A 42 20.56 -2.20 -4.31
C LEU A 42 21.66 -2.26 -3.25
N PHE A 43 22.77 -2.97 -3.51
CA PHE A 43 23.81 -3.26 -2.50
C PHE A 43 25.06 -2.36 -2.56
N GLU A 44 25.07 -1.32 -3.40
CA GLU A 44 26.28 -0.53 -3.73
C GLU A 44 26.93 0.22 -2.53
N ASN A 45 26.30 0.24 -1.35
CA ASN A 45 26.77 1.02 -0.19
C ASN A 45 27.18 0.23 1.06
N GLN A 46 27.39 -1.10 1.00
CA GLN A 46 27.77 -1.85 2.21
C GLN A 46 29.26 -1.74 2.64
N GLY A 47 30.08 -0.97 1.91
CA GLY A 47 31.44 -0.61 2.35
C GLY A 47 31.48 0.52 3.40
N ALA A 48 30.40 1.27 3.56
CA ALA A 48 30.27 2.26 4.62
C ALA A 48 29.47 1.65 5.77
N ARG A 49 30.14 1.46 6.91
CA ARG A 49 29.57 1.12 8.22
C ARG A 49 28.12 1.61 8.31
N ILE A 50 27.17 0.71 8.50
CA ILE A 50 25.83 1.09 8.96
C ILE A 50 26.04 1.82 10.30
N PRO A 51 25.85 3.16 10.40
CA PRO A 51 25.93 3.81 11.69
C PRO A 51 24.82 3.19 12.56
N ALA A 52 25.12 2.94 13.83
CA ALA A 52 24.22 2.31 14.82
C ALA A 52 22.89 3.05 15.06
N ALA A 53 22.57 4.08 14.27
CA ALA A 53 21.30 4.79 14.26
C ALA A 53 20.18 4.04 13.49
N ILE A 54 20.47 2.98 12.73
CA ILE A 54 19.45 2.21 11.99
C ILE A 54 18.91 1.00 12.78
N THR A 55 18.92 1.06 14.11
CA THR A 55 18.18 0.09 14.95
C THR A 55 16.88 0.68 15.50
N SER A 56 16.63 1.99 15.29
CA SER A 56 15.40 2.67 15.70
C SER A 56 14.57 3.24 14.54
N ALA A 57 14.97 2.97 13.30
CA ALA A 57 14.30 3.46 12.09
C ALA A 57 13.53 2.36 11.34
N ILE A 58 12.99 1.37 12.05
CA ILE A 58 11.96 0.51 11.49
C ILE A 58 10.69 1.36 11.43
N PHE A 59 10.33 1.75 10.21
CA PHE A 59 9.07 2.37 9.82
C PHE A 59 8.84 3.82 10.27
N THR A 60 9.56 4.73 9.65
CA THR A 60 9.00 6.06 9.36
C THR A 60 9.28 6.35 7.89
N PRO A 61 8.31 6.20 6.97
CA PRO A 61 8.48 6.79 5.66
C PRO A 61 8.51 8.31 5.85
N ALA A 62 9.71 8.88 5.94
CA ALA A 62 9.92 10.32 5.87
C ALA A 62 9.71 10.80 4.43
N PHE A 63 8.48 10.62 3.91
CA PHE A 63 7.96 11.45 2.83
C PHE A 63 7.35 12.71 3.46
N SER A 64 8.20 13.51 4.10
CA SER A 64 7.96 14.94 4.19
C SER A 64 8.68 15.61 3.03
N VAL A 65 8.32 15.21 1.81
CA VAL A 65 8.45 16.11 0.67
C VAL A 65 7.35 17.13 0.91
N ARG A 66 7.67 18.19 1.67
CA ARG A 66 6.97 19.46 1.50
C ARG A 66 6.95 19.70 -0.01
N PRO A 67 5.79 19.85 -0.67
CA PRO A 67 5.80 20.30 -2.04
C PRO A 67 6.51 21.65 -1.99
N ALA A 68 7.74 21.69 -2.51
CA ALA A 68 8.38 22.94 -2.82
C ALA A 68 7.36 23.67 -3.68
N ALA A 69 6.85 24.79 -3.17
CA ALA A 69 6.09 25.73 -3.96
C ALA A 69 7.02 26.18 -5.09
N TYR A 70 7.01 25.43 -6.19
CA TYR A 70 7.72 25.75 -7.41
C TYR A 70 6.98 26.95 -8.00
N ALA A 71 7.37 28.14 -7.55
CA ALA A 71 7.03 29.41 -8.15
C ALA A 71 7.90 29.66 -9.40
N GLY A 72 8.14 28.61 -10.19
CA GLY A 72 8.84 28.67 -11.46
C GLY A 72 7.82 28.39 -12.55
N GLY A 73 7.55 29.38 -13.40
CA GLY A 73 6.62 29.30 -14.53
C GLY A 73 7.07 28.34 -15.64
N GLY A 74 7.21 27.06 -15.31
CA GLY A 74 7.19 25.98 -16.28
C GLY A 74 5.74 25.63 -16.56
N GLU A 75 5.38 25.49 -17.83
CA GLU A 75 4.09 24.97 -18.28
C GLU A 75 3.66 23.80 -17.39
N ALA A 76 2.53 23.96 -16.71
CA ALA A 76 1.97 22.92 -15.87
C ALA A 76 1.61 21.74 -16.78
N ILE A 77 2.46 20.71 -16.81
CA ILE A 77 2.14 19.46 -17.47
C ILE A 77 0.80 19.01 -16.85
N PRO A 78 -0.27 18.85 -17.65
CA PRO A 78 -1.58 18.51 -17.12
C PRO A 78 -1.46 17.17 -16.41
N ARG A 79 -1.56 17.22 -15.07
CA ARG A 79 -1.52 16.02 -14.25
C ARG A 79 -2.83 15.28 -14.41
N MET A 80 -2.75 13.97 -14.62
CA MET A 80 -3.93 13.13 -14.71
C MET A 80 -4.67 13.16 -13.37
N SER A 81 -6.00 13.16 -13.41
CA SER A 81 -6.78 13.04 -12.18
C SER A 81 -6.56 11.65 -11.57
N GLN A 82 -6.69 11.54 -10.25
CA GLN A 82 -6.53 10.26 -9.56
C GLN A 82 -7.50 9.20 -10.08
N ALA A 83 -8.73 9.61 -10.39
CA ALA A 83 -9.76 8.74 -10.89
C ALA A 83 -9.46 8.29 -12.33
N ASP A 84 -9.07 9.20 -13.23
CA ASP A 84 -8.77 8.82 -14.61
C ASP A 84 -7.53 7.89 -14.69
N ALA A 85 -6.51 8.15 -13.88
CA ALA A 85 -5.34 7.28 -13.80
C ALA A 85 -5.67 5.90 -13.21
N ALA A 86 -6.54 5.86 -12.19
CA ALA A 86 -7.04 4.60 -11.65
C ALA A 86 -7.87 3.82 -12.68
N GLU A 87 -8.71 4.50 -13.47
CA GLU A 87 -9.45 3.87 -14.55
C GLU A 87 -8.52 3.24 -15.58
N GLN A 88 -7.51 3.99 -16.05
CA GLN A 88 -6.52 3.48 -16.99
C GLN A 88 -5.72 2.31 -16.42
N ALA A 89 -5.34 2.37 -15.15
CA ALA A 89 -4.65 1.28 -14.46
C ALA A 89 -5.51 0.00 -14.40
N LEU A 90 -6.81 0.11 -14.07
CA LEU A 90 -7.73 -1.03 -14.03
C LEU A 90 -7.98 -1.62 -15.42
N ARG A 91 -8.20 -0.78 -16.44
CA ARG A 91 -8.35 -1.26 -17.83
C ARG A 91 -7.15 -2.07 -18.32
N SER A 92 -5.96 -1.74 -17.84
CA SER A 92 -4.71 -2.37 -18.27
C SER A 92 -4.36 -3.64 -17.49
N ASN A 93 -4.73 -3.72 -16.21
CA ASN A 93 -4.25 -4.75 -15.29
C ASN A 93 -5.35 -5.67 -14.72
N GLY A 94 -6.63 -5.37 -14.92
CA GLY A 94 -7.71 -6.08 -14.23
C GLY A 94 -7.98 -5.55 -12.82
N PRO A 95 -8.83 -6.23 -12.02
CA PRO A 95 -9.16 -5.79 -10.67
C PRO A 95 -7.94 -5.81 -9.75
N LEU A 96 -7.70 -4.69 -9.06
CA LEU A 96 -6.51 -4.50 -8.22
C LEU A 96 -6.88 -4.13 -6.78
N PRO A 97 -6.11 -4.58 -5.77
CA PRO A 97 -6.19 -4.01 -4.44
C PRO A 97 -5.82 -2.53 -4.42
N VAL A 98 -6.30 -1.77 -3.42
CA VAL A 98 -6.15 -0.31 -3.38
C VAL A 98 -4.69 0.17 -3.40
N THR A 99 -3.77 -0.55 -2.74
CA THR A 99 -2.34 -0.19 -2.68
C THR A 99 -1.66 -0.28 -4.05
N PRO A 100 -1.66 -1.44 -4.74
CA PRO A 100 -1.08 -1.53 -6.09
C PRO A 100 -1.79 -0.65 -7.11
N LEU A 101 -3.12 -0.45 -6.97
CA LEU A 101 -3.85 0.49 -7.82
C LEU A 101 -3.35 1.93 -7.66
N MET A 102 -3.11 2.38 -6.43
CA MET A 102 -2.55 3.71 -6.16
C MET A 102 -1.14 3.86 -6.75
N THR A 103 -0.28 2.85 -6.62
CA THR A 103 1.06 2.85 -7.21
C THR A 103 0.99 3.01 -8.73
N GLN A 104 0.15 2.21 -9.40
CA GLN A 104 -0.06 2.30 -10.85
C GLN A 104 -0.61 3.67 -11.28
N ALA A 105 -1.55 4.24 -10.51
CA ALA A 105 -2.06 5.57 -10.79
C ALA A 105 -0.96 6.66 -10.70
N ILE A 106 -0.06 6.56 -9.71
CA ILE A 106 1.09 7.48 -9.57
C ILE A 106 2.06 7.33 -10.74
N GLU A 107 2.33 6.09 -11.17
CA GLU A 107 3.17 5.79 -12.35
C GLU A 107 2.58 6.39 -13.65
N LEU A 108 1.25 6.43 -13.76
CA LEU A 108 0.52 7.09 -14.84
C LEU A 108 0.45 8.63 -14.71
N GLY A 109 1.09 9.21 -13.68
CA GLY A 109 1.20 10.65 -13.48
C GLY A 109 0.09 11.26 -12.62
N ALA A 110 -0.68 10.45 -11.88
CA ALA A 110 -1.63 10.97 -10.90
C ALA A 110 -0.93 11.64 -9.72
N ASN A 111 -1.48 12.76 -9.27
CA ASN A 111 -1.03 13.40 -8.05
C ASN A 111 -1.88 12.93 -6.85
N VAL A 112 -1.35 11.97 -6.08
CA VAL A 112 -1.95 11.51 -4.82
C VAL A 112 -1.32 12.24 -3.64
N GLY A 113 -1.89 13.39 -3.28
CA GLY A 113 -1.43 14.20 -2.15
C GLY A 113 -2.18 13.94 -0.84
N GLY A 114 -1.69 14.55 0.25
CA GLY A 114 -2.31 14.54 1.59
C GLY A 114 -1.46 13.83 2.64
N GLU A 115 -1.82 14.00 3.91
CA GLU A 115 -1.14 13.35 5.05
C GLU A 115 -1.28 11.83 5.02
N LYS A 116 -2.42 11.34 4.51
CA LYS A 116 -2.73 9.91 4.34
C LYS A 116 -3.12 9.62 2.90
N PRO A 117 -2.15 9.49 1.98
CA PRO A 117 -2.38 9.33 0.53
C PRO A 117 -3.34 8.18 0.21
N LEU A 118 -3.16 7.02 0.84
CA LEU A 118 -3.99 5.84 0.61
C LEU A 118 -5.46 6.05 1.01
N VAL A 119 -5.71 6.76 2.10
CA VAL A 119 -7.08 7.07 2.58
C VAL A 119 -7.74 8.07 1.65
N SER A 120 -6.99 9.10 1.23
CA SER A 120 -7.44 10.10 0.26
C SER A 120 -7.81 9.45 -1.07
N PHE A 121 -6.92 8.62 -1.61
CA PHE A 121 -7.13 7.88 -2.85
C PHE A 121 -8.36 6.96 -2.78
N ARG A 122 -8.48 6.17 -1.71
CA ARG A 122 -9.66 5.32 -1.48
C ARG A 122 -10.95 6.14 -1.42
N SER A 123 -10.93 7.27 -0.72
CA SER A 123 -12.08 8.18 -0.61
C SER A 123 -12.47 8.78 -1.96
N THR A 124 -11.50 9.11 -2.80
CA THR A 124 -11.73 9.54 -4.18
C THR A 124 -12.44 8.45 -4.98
N LEU A 125 -11.93 7.22 -4.96
CA LEU A 125 -12.55 6.10 -5.69
C LEU A 125 -13.96 5.77 -5.18
N SER A 126 -14.19 5.83 -3.86
CA SER A 126 -15.52 5.58 -3.28
C SER A 126 -16.57 6.63 -3.65
N LYS A 127 -16.17 7.84 -4.05
CA LYS A 127 -17.09 8.92 -4.43
C LYS A 127 -17.39 8.95 -5.93
N ASP A 128 -16.59 8.27 -6.73
CA ASP A 128 -16.70 8.22 -8.18
C ASP A 128 -17.49 6.97 -8.58
N ASP A 129 -18.57 7.18 -9.34
CA ASP A 129 -19.55 6.16 -9.73
C ASP A 129 -19.00 5.16 -10.76
N ARG A 130 -17.86 5.48 -11.39
CA ARG A 130 -17.16 4.57 -12.30
C ARG A 130 -16.54 3.38 -11.58
N PHE A 131 -16.36 3.44 -10.26
CA PHE A 131 -15.65 2.42 -9.49
C PHE A 131 -16.56 1.72 -8.48
N TYR A 132 -16.28 0.44 -8.27
CA TYR A 132 -16.86 -0.32 -7.16
C TYR A 132 -15.84 -1.30 -6.58
N SER A 133 -16.09 -1.74 -5.35
CA SER A 133 -15.21 -2.69 -4.65
C SER A 133 -15.80 -4.09 -4.63
N ILE A 134 -14.96 -5.09 -4.88
CA ILE A 134 -15.29 -6.52 -4.92
C ILE A 134 -14.50 -7.21 -3.81
N LYS A 135 -15.16 -8.06 -3.03
CA LYS A 135 -14.49 -8.87 -2.00
C LYS A 135 -14.16 -10.25 -2.54
N ARG A 136 -12.89 -10.66 -2.46
CA ARG A 136 -12.39 -11.98 -2.88
C ARG A 136 -11.26 -12.42 -1.96
N ASP A 137 -11.28 -13.66 -1.49
CA ASP A 137 -10.24 -14.22 -0.60
C ASP A 137 -9.94 -13.33 0.62
N GLY A 138 -10.99 -12.75 1.22
CA GLY A 138 -10.87 -11.83 2.35
C GLY A 138 -10.32 -10.43 2.03
N ASN A 139 -9.95 -10.15 0.80
CA ASN A 139 -9.38 -8.88 0.35
C ASN A 139 -10.37 -8.08 -0.51
N PHE A 140 -10.19 -6.76 -0.53
CA PHE A 140 -10.98 -5.85 -1.38
C PHE A 140 -10.20 -5.45 -2.62
N TYR A 141 -10.81 -5.67 -3.78
CA TYR A 141 -10.33 -5.30 -5.09
C TYR A 141 -11.23 -4.22 -5.67
N TRP A 142 -10.67 -3.33 -6.48
CA TRP A 142 -11.42 -2.27 -7.15
C TRP A 142 -11.62 -2.63 -8.62
N TRP A 143 -12.80 -2.33 -9.16
CA TRP A 143 -13.13 -2.53 -10.56
C TRP A 143 -14.04 -1.43 -11.12
N LEU A 144 -14.28 -1.46 -12.43
CA LEU A 144 -15.03 -0.46 -13.19
C LEU A 144 -16.48 -0.88 -13.43
N THR A 145 -17.44 -0.03 -13.06
CA THR A 145 -18.88 -0.32 -13.11
C THR A 145 -19.39 -0.64 -14.52
N ASN A 146 -18.79 -0.03 -15.55
CA ASN A 146 -19.22 -0.16 -16.95
C ASN A 146 -18.36 -1.13 -17.78
N VAL A 147 -17.57 -1.98 -17.12
CA VAL A 147 -16.70 -2.95 -17.78
C VAL A 147 -16.92 -4.32 -17.18
N ASP A 148 -17.19 -5.31 -18.03
CA ASP A 148 -17.35 -6.68 -17.59
C ASP A 148 -16.11 -7.16 -16.83
N LEU A 149 -16.34 -7.94 -15.77
CA LEU A 149 -15.26 -8.56 -15.02
C LEU A 149 -14.46 -9.49 -15.92
N PRO A 150 -13.13 -9.54 -15.80
CA PRO A 150 -12.35 -10.52 -16.53
C PRO A 150 -12.78 -11.95 -16.19
N GLU A 151 -12.67 -12.85 -17.17
CA GLU A 151 -13.01 -14.26 -17.00
C GLU A 151 -12.24 -14.86 -15.79
N GLY A 152 -12.93 -15.64 -14.95
CA GLY A 152 -12.34 -16.21 -13.72
C GLY A 152 -12.41 -15.31 -12.48
N TRP A 153 -12.93 -14.08 -12.60
CA TRP A 153 -13.28 -13.24 -11.44
C TRP A 153 -14.70 -13.42 -10.93
N LEU A 154 -15.59 -13.96 -11.78
CA LEU A 154 -16.95 -14.35 -11.40
C LEU A 154 -17.00 -15.74 -10.70
N GLY A 155 -15.84 -16.30 -10.35
CA GLY A 155 -15.70 -17.67 -9.83
C GLY A 155 -15.78 -17.74 -8.31
N SER A 156 -16.81 -18.45 -7.83
CA SER A 156 -17.15 -18.69 -6.43
C SER A 156 -17.25 -17.42 -5.61
N SER A 157 -18.36 -16.69 -5.77
CA SER A 157 -19.08 -16.38 -4.54
C SER A 157 -19.27 -17.73 -3.85
N GLU A 158 -18.40 -18.07 -2.88
CA GLU A 158 -18.91 -18.84 -1.76
C GLU A 158 -20.18 -18.09 -1.39
N SER A 159 -21.31 -18.67 -1.78
CA SER A 159 -22.61 -18.29 -1.28
C SER A 159 -22.41 -18.39 0.22
N TYR A 160 -22.09 -17.27 0.85
CA TYR A 160 -22.28 -17.11 2.26
C TYR A 160 -23.78 -17.34 2.38
N ASP A 161 -24.12 -18.57 2.76
CA ASP A 161 -25.37 -18.95 3.38
C ASP A 161 -25.41 -18.12 4.67
N LEU A 162 -25.64 -16.81 4.51
CA LEU A 162 -25.92 -15.93 5.61
C LEU A 162 -27.22 -16.48 6.18
N PRO A 163 -27.25 -16.86 7.47
CA PRO A 163 -28.50 -17.18 8.11
C PRO A 163 -29.46 -16.01 7.88
N LEU A 164 -30.51 -16.27 7.12
CA LEU A 164 -31.64 -15.37 6.94
C LEU A 164 -32.40 -15.30 8.26
N ASP A 165 -31.83 -14.62 9.24
CA ASP A 165 -32.59 -14.16 10.40
C ASP A 165 -32.08 -12.77 10.80
N PRO A 166 -32.76 -11.70 10.35
CA PRO A 166 -32.65 -10.43 11.03
C PRO A 166 -33.36 -10.59 12.38
N GLU A 167 -32.62 -10.87 13.46
CA GLU A 167 -33.16 -10.59 14.78
C GLU A 167 -33.46 -9.07 14.84
N PRO A 168 -34.72 -8.66 15.01
CA PRO A 168 -35.04 -7.27 15.21
C PRO A 168 -34.48 -6.87 16.58
N ASN A 169 -33.34 -6.20 16.61
CA ASN A 169 -32.82 -5.59 17.83
C ASN A 169 -33.67 -4.38 18.19
N SER A 170 -34.87 -4.67 18.67
CA SER A 170 -35.79 -3.81 19.38
C SER A 170 -35.28 -3.68 20.80
N SER A 171 -34.34 -2.76 21.04
CA SER A 171 -34.10 -2.14 22.36
C SER A 171 -33.05 -1.03 22.24
N GLN A 172 -33.48 0.23 22.14
CA GLN A 172 -33.26 1.14 23.27
C GLN A 172 -34.08 2.43 23.09
N ARG A 173 -35.23 2.39 23.77
CA ARG A 173 -36.09 3.49 24.15
C ARG A 173 -35.48 4.12 25.41
N GLY A 174 -35.42 5.45 25.48
CA GLY A 174 -35.19 6.20 26.72
C GLY A 174 -33.92 7.07 26.69
N GLY A 175 -33.97 8.38 26.89
CA GLY A 175 -35.11 9.19 27.26
C GLY A 175 -34.81 10.67 27.18
N ASP A 176 -35.81 11.40 26.72
CA ASP A 176 -36.06 12.78 27.13
C ASP A 176 -36.19 12.84 28.65
N SER A 177 -35.44 13.72 29.29
CA SER A 177 -35.83 14.34 30.56
C SER A 177 -35.07 15.65 30.75
N HIS A 178 -35.80 16.72 30.49
CA HIS A 178 -35.54 18.07 30.94
C HIS A 178 -35.37 18.13 32.46
N ALA A 179 -34.40 18.90 32.95
CA ALA A 179 -34.56 19.68 34.17
C ALA A 179 -33.61 20.88 34.13
N ALA A 180 -34.21 22.05 33.88
CA ALA A 180 -33.63 23.33 34.23
C ALA A 180 -33.71 23.50 35.75
N THR A 181 -32.61 23.90 36.38
CA THR A 181 -32.65 24.42 37.75
C THR A 181 -31.95 25.78 37.75
N THR A 182 -32.69 26.77 38.24
CA THR A 182 -32.28 28.14 38.54
C THR A 182 -31.66 28.16 39.94
#